data_AF-A0AA41SIU2-F1
#
_entry.id   AF-A0AA41SIU2-F1
#
_cell.length_a   1.000
_cell.length_b   1.000
_cell.length_c   1.000
_cell.angle_alpha   90.00
_cell.angle_beta   90.00
_cell.angle_gamma   90.00
#
_symmetry.space_group_name_H-M   'P 1'
#
loop_
_entity.id
_entity.type
_entity.pdbx_description
1 polymer ?
#
loop_
_entity_poly.entity_id
_entity_poly.type
_entity_poly.pdbx_seq_one_letter_code
_entity_poly.pdbx_strand_id
1 'polypeptide(L)'
;LDPEKMASKYSCEEAIAGLKKLLSEDSSLEAVAAAKVAQITAELQTPNICKDESGFCPIDRMKTGFIQFKKEKYQTDPKLYGELSKAQTPKFMVFACSDSRVCPSHILGFQPGEAFVVRNIANMVPAYHCQNRRYAGVGAAIEYAVLQLKVEHIVVIGHSCCGGIKGLMSLSDDGSSATTDFIEDWVKIGLPAKSKVKAITGGGDAPVTDLHEMCEKEAVNVSLGNLLTYPFVKKACGDNLLTLKGGHYDFVRGSFELWDLEFACSDSM
;
A
#
# COMPACT_ATOMS: atom_id res chain seq x y z
N LEU A 1 -41.20 6.16 -4.72
CA LEU A 1 -41.17 5.99 -3.24
C LEU A 1 -40.70 4.56 -2.99
N ASP A 2 -39.50 4.43 -2.45
CA ASP A 2 -38.71 3.19 -2.45
C ASP A 2 -39.20 2.18 -1.39
N PRO A 3 -39.69 0.99 -1.79
CA PRO A 3 -40.26 -0.01 -0.88
C PRO A 3 -39.25 -0.60 0.13
N GLU A 4 -37.95 -0.53 -0.13
CA GLU A 4 -36.91 -1.02 0.80
C GLU A 4 -36.74 -0.11 2.03
N LYS A 5 -36.99 1.20 1.89
CA LYS A 5 -36.99 2.15 3.02
C LYS A 5 -38.22 2.01 3.92
N MET A 6 -39.34 1.47 3.40
CA MET A 6 -40.50 1.13 4.21
C MET A 6 -40.22 -0.14 5.01
N ALA A 7 -39.71 -1.22 4.41
CA ALA A 7 -39.46 -2.48 5.12
C ALA A 7 -38.50 -2.35 6.34
N SER A 8 -37.47 -1.51 6.23
CA SER A 8 -36.50 -1.28 7.32
C SER A 8 -37.07 -0.48 8.50
N LYS A 9 -37.98 0.47 8.25
CA LYS A 9 -38.55 1.32 9.31
C LYS A 9 -39.64 0.58 10.09
N TYR A 10 -40.43 -0.24 9.40
CA TYR A 10 -41.48 -1.06 10.01
C TYR A 10 -40.89 -2.13 10.97
N SER A 11 -39.75 -2.72 10.64
CA SER A 11 -39.09 -3.71 11.51
C SER A 11 -38.55 -3.13 12.83
N CYS A 12 -38.09 -1.87 12.84
CA CYS A 12 -37.54 -1.24 14.04
C CYS A 12 -38.64 -0.76 14.99
N GLU A 13 -39.71 -0.18 14.45
CA GLU A 13 -40.86 0.27 15.26
C GLU A 13 -41.62 -0.91 15.88
N GLU A 14 -41.77 -2.03 15.16
CA GLU A 14 -42.33 -3.27 15.71
C GLU A 14 -41.46 -3.89 16.80
N ALA A 15 -40.13 -3.89 16.62
CA ALA A 15 -39.20 -4.36 17.65
C ALA A 15 -39.26 -3.49 18.92
N ILE A 16 -39.36 -2.15 18.77
CA ILE A 16 -39.52 -1.21 19.88
C ILE A 16 -40.87 -1.42 20.58
N ALA A 17 -41.95 -1.65 19.82
CA ALA A 17 -43.28 -1.93 20.38
C ALA A 17 -43.31 -3.25 21.14
N GLY A 18 -42.68 -4.31 20.60
CA GLY A 18 -42.54 -5.61 21.25
C GLY A 18 -41.72 -5.54 22.54
N LEU A 19 -40.62 -4.79 22.53
CA LEU A 19 -39.81 -4.53 23.73
C LEU A 19 -40.60 -3.74 24.79
N LYS A 20 -41.34 -2.69 24.39
CA LYS A 20 -42.20 -1.94 25.33
C LYS A 20 -43.28 -2.81 25.95
N LYS A 21 -43.87 -3.72 25.18
CA LYS A 21 -44.88 -4.66 25.68
C LYS A 21 -44.28 -5.66 26.68
N LEU A 22 -43.13 -6.26 26.36
CA LEU A 22 -42.40 -7.15 27.26
C LEU A 22 -41.98 -6.47 28.57
N LEU A 23 -41.59 -5.20 28.50
CA LEU A 23 -41.25 -4.40 29.69
C LEU A 23 -42.46 -4.03 30.54
N SER A 24 -43.65 -3.89 29.92
CA SER A 24 -44.89 -3.63 30.65
C SER A 24 -45.49 -4.87 31.32
N GLU A 25 -45.16 -6.07 30.82
CA GLU A 25 -45.70 -7.35 31.32
C GLU A 25 -44.84 -7.96 32.44
N ASP A 26 -43.57 -7.57 32.55
CA ASP A 26 -42.66 -8.04 33.60
C ASP A 26 -41.82 -6.89 34.17
N SER A 27 -42.29 -6.35 35.29
CA SER A 27 -41.63 -5.24 35.99
C SER A 27 -40.22 -5.58 36.52
N SER A 28 -39.86 -6.87 36.57
CA SER A 28 -38.49 -7.29 36.91
C SER A 28 -37.50 -7.05 35.77
N LEU A 29 -37.98 -6.94 34.52
CA LEU A 29 -37.16 -6.66 33.34
C LEU A 29 -36.88 -5.17 33.15
N GLU A 30 -37.64 -4.27 33.79
CA GLU A 30 -37.40 -2.83 33.72
C GLU A 30 -36.01 -2.46 34.23
N ALA A 31 -35.58 -3.06 35.35
CA ALA A 31 -34.25 -2.86 35.91
C ALA A 31 -33.15 -3.39 34.98
N VAL A 32 -33.37 -4.54 34.34
CA VAL A 32 -32.40 -5.16 33.42
C VAL A 32 -32.30 -4.37 32.11
N ALA A 33 -33.41 -3.87 31.59
CA ALA A 33 -33.45 -3.03 30.40
C ALA A 33 -32.86 -1.65 30.67
N ALA A 34 -33.16 -1.03 31.82
CA ALA A 34 -32.53 0.22 32.24
C ALA A 34 -31.03 0.05 32.39
N ALA A 35 -30.56 -1.06 32.97
CA ALA A 35 -29.13 -1.37 33.08
C ALA A 35 -28.47 -1.57 31.71
N LYS A 36 -29.11 -2.30 30.78
CA LYS A 36 -28.59 -2.48 29.41
C LYS A 36 -28.60 -1.19 28.59
N VAL A 37 -29.64 -0.37 28.72
CA VAL A 37 -29.72 0.94 28.07
C VAL A 37 -28.65 1.87 28.65
N ALA A 38 -28.46 1.88 29.96
CA ALA A 38 -27.38 2.64 30.60
C ALA A 38 -26.00 2.15 30.16
N GLN A 39 -25.81 0.84 30.03
CA GLN A 39 -24.57 0.24 29.53
C GLN A 39 -24.29 0.63 28.08
N ILE A 40 -25.25 0.46 27.17
CA ILE A 40 -25.12 0.84 25.75
C ILE A 40 -24.92 2.35 25.62
N THR A 41 -25.64 3.15 26.43
CA THR A 41 -25.47 4.61 26.46
C THR A 41 -24.09 4.99 26.94
N ALA A 42 -23.55 4.33 27.97
CA ALA A 42 -22.18 4.54 28.45
C ALA A 42 -21.12 4.08 27.41
N GLU A 43 -21.36 2.97 26.72
CA GLU A 43 -20.51 2.48 25.62
C GLU A 43 -20.52 3.47 24.44
N LEU A 44 -21.67 4.07 24.11
CA LEU A 44 -21.80 5.10 23.06
C LEU A 44 -21.29 6.49 23.49
N GLN A 45 -21.29 6.77 24.80
CA GLN A 45 -20.78 8.01 25.41
C GLN A 45 -19.32 7.90 25.84
N THR A 46 -18.64 6.76 25.60
CA THR A 46 -17.20 6.70 25.79
C THR A 46 -16.56 7.86 25.02
N PRO A 47 -15.70 8.67 25.66
CA PRO A 47 -15.11 9.83 25.01
C PRO A 47 -14.48 9.39 23.70
N ASN A 48 -14.87 10.04 22.60
CA ASN A 48 -14.16 9.90 21.33
C ASN A 48 -12.75 10.45 21.57
N ILE A 49 -11.80 9.57 21.96
CA ILE A 49 -10.35 9.84 22.03
C ILE A 49 -9.85 10.38 20.66
N CYS A 50 -10.66 10.21 19.63
CA CYS A 50 -10.42 10.49 18.24
C CYS A 50 -10.60 11.96 17.82
N LYS A 51 -11.20 12.83 18.63
CA LYS A 51 -11.52 14.20 18.22
C LYS A 51 -10.45 15.19 18.68
N ASP A 52 -9.82 15.85 17.71
CA ASP A 52 -8.94 16.99 17.99
C ASP A 52 -9.76 18.27 18.29
N GLU A 53 -9.08 19.38 18.59
CA GLU A 53 -9.70 20.68 18.89
C GLU A 53 -10.55 21.23 17.73
N SER A 54 -10.36 20.72 16.50
CA SER A 54 -11.15 21.08 15.32
C SER A 54 -12.42 20.23 15.16
N GLY A 55 -12.61 19.22 16.03
CA GLY A 55 -13.71 18.27 15.95
C GLY A 55 -13.52 17.20 14.87
N PHE A 56 -12.33 17.12 14.24
CA PHE A 56 -12.01 16.11 13.24
C PHE A 56 -11.76 14.77 13.93
N CYS A 57 -12.37 13.71 13.39
CA CYS A 57 -12.19 12.35 13.83
C CYS A 57 -11.68 11.48 12.66
N PRO A 58 -10.43 10.97 12.71
CA PRO A 58 -9.87 10.11 11.65
C PRO A 58 -10.72 8.87 11.36
N ILE A 59 -11.34 8.29 12.40
CA ILE A 59 -12.22 7.12 12.26
C ILE A 59 -13.51 7.48 11.51
N ASP A 60 -14.08 8.66 11.79
CA ASP A 60 -15.27 9.13 11.07
C ASP A 60 -14.93 9.49 9.61
N ARG A 61 -13.73 10.01 9.35
CA ARG A 61 -13.22 10.22 7.98
C ARG A 61 -13.13 8.93 7.18
N MET A 62 -12.77 7.80 7.81
CA MET A 62 -12.76 6.49 7.17
C MET A 62 -14.19 6.04 6.80
N LYS A 63 -15.15 6.16 7.73
CA LYS A 63 -16.55 5.79 7.50
C LYS A 63 -17.18 6.62 6.38
N THR A 64 -17.03 7.94 6.44
CA THR A 64 -17.57 8.86 5.43
C THR A 64 -16.93 8.62 4.06
N GLY A 65 -15.62 8.36 4.03
CA GLY A 65 -14.88 7.99 2.82
C GLY A 65 -15.41 6.71 2.16
N PHE A 66 -15.70 5.66 2.94
CA PHE A 66 -16.27 4.43 2.40
C PHE A 66 -17.69 4.62 1.86
N ILE A 67 -18.54 5.39 2.57
CA ILE A 67 -19.90 5.70 2.10
C ILE A 67 -19.83 6.44 0.76
N GLN A 68 -18.90 7.39 0.63
CA GLN A 68 -18.68 8.11 -0.63
C GLN A 68 -18.23 7.16 -1.74
N PHE A 69 -17.20 6.33 -1.50
CA PHE A 69 -16.75 5.31 -2.46
C PHE A 69 -17.90 4.39 -2.90
N LYS A 70 -18.71 3.91 -1.96
CA LYS A 70 -19.85 3.04 -2.26
C LYS A 70 -20.83 3.71 -3.21
N LYS A 71 -21.18 4.97 -2.95
CA LYS A 71 -22.17 5.72 -3.73
C LYS A 71 -21.63 6.15 -5.10
N GLU A 72 -20.41 6.66 -5.14
CA GLU A 72 -19.85 7.35 -6.31
C GLU A 72 -19.02 6.46 -7.24
N LYS A 73 -18.63 5.25 -6.79
CA LYS A 73 -17.83 4.32 -7.58
C LYS A 73 -18.47 2.94 -7.63
N TYR A 74 -18.71 2.32 -6.48
CA TYR A 74 -19.20 0.93 -6.43
C TYR A 74 -20.57 0.75 -7.08
N GLN A 75 -21.53 1.61 -6.71
CA GLN A 75 -22.90 1.54 -7.22
C GLN A 75 -23.06 2.07 -8.65
N THR A 76 -22.14 2.91 -9.12
CA THR A 76 -22.19 3.48 -10.47
C THR A 76 -21.67 2.52 -11.54
N ASP A 77 -20.87 1.52 -11.17
CA ASP A 77 -20.34 0.52 -12.10
C ASP A 77 -20.54 -0.93 -11.58
N PRO A 78 -21.80 -1.40 -11.47
CA PRO A 78 -22.09 -2.73 -10.95
C PRO A 78 -21.50 -3.85 -11.82
N LYS A 79 -21.25 -3.59 -13.11
CA LYS A 79 -20.64 -4.55 -14.02
C LYS A 79 -19.17 -4.78 -13.65
N LEU A 80 -18.38 -3.70 -13.51
CA LEU A 80 -16.98 -3.79 -13.11
C LEU A 80 -16.83 -4.53 -11.78
N TYR A 81 -17.51 -4.07 -10.74
CA TYR A 81 -17.40 -4.69 -9.41
C TYR A 81 -18.00 -6.11 -9.36
N GLY A 82 -19.00 -6.40 -10.19
CA GLY A 82 -19.53 -7.75 -10.37
C GLY A 82 -18.49 -8.70 -10.96
N GLU A 83 -17.72 -8.29 -11.96
CA GLU A 83 -16.63 -9.12 -12.51
C GLU A 83 -15.44 -9.23 -11.54
N LEU A 84 -15.04 -8.12 -10.91
CA LEU A 84 -13.95 -8.10 -9.92
C LEU A 84 -14.26 -8.99 -8.69
N SER A 85 -15.54 -9.21 -8.37
CA SER A 85 -15.93 -10.11 -7.29
C SER A 85 -15.62 -11.58 -7.57
N LYS A 86 -15.48 -11.96 -8.84
CA LYS A 86 -15.22 -13.33 -9.27
C LYS A 86 -13.72 -13.63 -9.33
N ALA A 87 -12.95 -12.71 -9.91
CA ALA A 87 -11.50 -12.87 -10.08
C ALA A 87 -10.80 -11.53 -10.28
N GLN A 88 -9.49 -11.51 -10.03
CA GLN A 88 -8.59 -10.43 -10.40
C GLN A 88 -7.65 -10.89 -11.51
N THR A 89 -7.38 -10.03 -12.49
CA THR A 89 -6.43 -10.28 -13.60
C THR A 89 -5.57 -9.04 -13.88
N PRO A 90 -4.85 -8.51 -12.86
CA PRO A 90 -4.06 -7.31 -13.03
C PRO A 90 -2.94 -7.53 -14.04
N LYS A 91 -2.66 -6.50 -14.85
CA LYS A 91 -1.57 -6.51 -15.82
C LYS A 91 -0.27 -6.01 -15.22
N PHE A 92 -0.36 -5.20 -14.17
CA PHE A 92 0.78 -4.59 -13.50
C PHE A 92 0.96 -5.18 -12.10
N MET A 93 2.21 -5.45 -11.73
CA MET A 93 2.65 -5.46 -10.34
C MET A 93 3.39 -4.16 -10.08
N VAL A 94 3.05 -3.45 -8.99
CA VAL A 94 3.65 -2.15 -8.67
C VAL A 94 4.30 -2.19 -7.30
N PHE A 95 5.58 -1.86 -7.23
CA PHE A 95 6.26 -1.51 -5.98
C PHE A 95 6.26 0.01 -5.82
N ALA A 96 5.68 0.51 -4.74
CA ALA A 96 5.64 1.93 -4.41
C ALA A 96 5.98 2.15 -2.94
N CYS A 97 6.35 3.38 -2.59
CA CYS A 97 6.71 3.69 -1.20
C CYS A 97 5.43 3.74 -0.34
N SER A 98 5.55 3.40 0.95
CA SER A 98 4.47 3.57 1.94
C SER A 98 4.15 5.04 2.26
N ASP A 99 4.94 5.99 1.74
CA ASP A 99 4.72 7.43 1.88
C ASP A 99 3.29 7.83 1.48
N SER A 100 2.60 8.59 2.34
CA SER A 100 1.19 8.92 2.17
C SER A 100 0.90 9.78 0.94
N ARG A 101 1.91 10.42 0.35
CA ARG A 101 1.77 11.35 -0.79
C ARG A 101 1.79 10.66 -2.16
N VAL A 102 2.20 9.40 -2.22
CA VAL A 102 2.55 8.72 -3.49
C VAL A 102 1.73 7.44 -3.73
N CYS A 103 0.43 7.48 -3.43
CA CYS A 103 -0.46 6.35 -3.69
C CYS A 103 -0.52 6.04 -5.20
N PRO A 104 -0.04 4.88 -5.68
CA PRO A 104 0.10 4.59 -7.11
C PRO A 104 -1.23 4.66 -7.87
N SER A 105 -2.33 4.22 -7.25
CA SER A 105 -3.66 4.32 -7.85
C SER A 105 -4.11 5.75 -8.10
N HIS A 106 -3.65 6.71 -7.27
CA HIS A 106 -3.98 8.11 -7.45
C HIS A 106 -3.08 8.75 -8.51
N ILE A 107 -1.77 8.54 -8.42
CA ILE A 107 -0.80 9.23 -9.29
C ILE A 107 -0.81 8.72 -10.74
N LEU A 108 -1.10 7.43 -10.96
CA LEU A 108 -1.13 6.81 -12.29
C LEU A 108 -2.55 6.51 -12.78
N GLY A 109 -3.57 6.82 -11.98
CA GLY A 109 -4.97 6.63 -12.37
C GLY A 109 -5.44 5.17 -12.46
N PHE A 110 -4.75 4.23 -11.81
CA PHE A 110 -5.17 2.83 -11.82
C PHE A 110 -6.57 2.64 -11.25
N GLN A 111 -7.38 1.90 -12.00
CA GLN A 111 -8.69 1.41 -11.60
C GLN A 111 -8.58 0.12 -10.78
N PRO A 112 -9.62 -0.23 -10.01
CA PRO A 112 -9.67 -1.50 -9.30
C PRO A 112 -9.47 -2.68 -10.26
N GLY A 113 -8.51 -3.55 -9.93
CA GLY A 113 -8.17 -4.73 -10.73
C GLY A 113 -7.04 -4.55 -11.74
N GLU A 114 -6.53 -3.33 -11.98
CA GLU A 114 -5.46 -3.11 -12.96
C GLU A 114 -4.05 -3.43 -12.42
N ALA A 115 -3.81 -3.13 -11.14
CA ALA A 115 -2.49 -3.26 -10.53
C ALA A 115 -2.53 -4.05 -9.21
N PHE A 116 -1.62 -5.02 -9.08
CA PHE A 116 -1.30 -5.70 -7.83
C PHE A 116 -0.18 -4.95 -7.12
N VAL A 117 -0.48 -4.31 -6.00
CA VAL A 117 0.42 -3.30 -5.40
C VAL A 117 1.09 -3.81 -4.13
N VAL A 118 2.40 -3.62 -4.05
CA VAL A 118 3.21 -3.78 -2.84
C VAL A 118 3.69 -2.40 -2.40
N ARG A 119 3.47 -2.05 -1.12
CA ARG A 119 3.95 -0.81 -0.54
C ARG A 119 4.85 -1.08 0.65
N ASN A 120 6.06 -0.55 0.62
CA ASN A 120 7.03 -0.68 1.71
C ASN A 120 7.91 0.58 1.82
N ILE A 121 8.81 0.61 2.79
CA ILE A 121 9.69 1.76 3.03
C ILE A 121 10.65 1.86 1.83
N ALA A 122 10.64 3.02 1.15
CA ALA A 122 11.47 3.32 0.00
C ALA A 122 11.33 2.35 -1.19
N ASN A 123 10.15 1.74 -1.37
CA ASN A 123 9.80 0.93 -2.55
C ASN A 123 10.86 -0.12 -2.94
N MET A 124 11.56 -0.66 -1.95
CA MET A 124 12.73 -1.52 -2.17
C MET A 124 12.28 -2.95 -2.45
N VAL A 125 12.97 -3.57 -3.40
CA VAL A 125 12.88 -5.01 -3.64
C VAL A 125 14.18 -5.67 -3.18
N PRO A 126 14.17 -6.49 -2.12
CA PRO A 126 15.34 -7.26 -1.71
C PRO A 126 15.64 -8.38 -2.72
N ALA A 127 16.90 -8.80 -2.79
CA ALA A 127 17.29 -9.97 -3.58
C ALA A 127 16.66 -11.27 -3.03
N TYR A 128 16.51 -12.26 -3.91
CA TYR A 128 16.00 -13.58 -3.57
C TYR A 128 16.91 -14.28 -2.54
N HIS A 129 16.34 -14.58 -1.37
CA HIS A 129 17.02 -15.29 -0.29
C HIS A 129 16.23 -16.54 0.11
N CYS A 130 16.48 -17.66 -0.58
CA CYS A 130 15.74 -18.92 -0.34
C CYS A 130 16.05 -19.59 1.01
N GLN A 131 17.26 -19.41 1.54
CA GLN A 131 17.76 -20.18 2.69
C GLN A 131 17.10 -19.78 4.02
N ASN A 132 17.00 -18.48 4.30
CA ASN A 132 16.49 -17.98 5.59
C ASN A 132 15.12 -17.30 5.49
N ARG A 133 14.53 -17.21 4.29
CA ARG A 133 13.22 -16.57 4.01
C ARG A 133 13.04 -15.18 4.65
N ARG A 134 14.13 -14.45 4.88
CA ARG A 134 14.16 -13.14 5.56
C ARG A 134 13.17 -12.14 4.97
N TYR A 135 12.98 -12.20 3.65
CA TYR A 135 12.10 -11.30 2.90
C TYR A 135 10.86 -12.02 2.34
N ALA A 136 10.29 -12.97 3.10
CA ALA A 136 9.15 -13.77 2.68
C ALA A 136 7.96 -12.94 2.21
N GLY A 137 7.67 -11.79 2.84
CA GLY A 137 6.57 -10.92 2.43
C GLY A 137 6.69 -10.40 0.99
N VAL A 138 7.86 -9.86 0.63
CA VAL A 138 8.12 -9.38 -0.74
C VAL A 138 8.23 -10.56 -1.70
N GLY A 139 8.94 -11.63 -1.33
CA GLY A 139 9.10 -12.79 -2.18
C GLY A 139 7.77 -13.47 -2.54
N ALA A 140 6.88 -13.65 -1.56
CA ALA A 140 5.55 -14.23 -1.78
C ALA A 140 4.67 -13.34 -2.68
N ALA A 141 4.75 -12.01 -2.53
CA ALA A 141 4.01 -11.09 -3.38
C ALA A 141 4.45 -11.17 -4.85
N ILE A 142 5.76 -11.23 -5.10
CA ILE A 142 6.32 -11.39 -6.46
C ILE A 142 5.95 -12.76 -7.02
N GLU A 143 6.12 -13.83 -6.24
CA GLU A 143 5.76 -15.18 -6.64
C GLU A 143 4.29 -15.30 -7.03
N TYR A 144 3.38 -14.73 -6.22
CA TYR A 144 1.95 -14.74 -6.51
C TYR A 144 1.62 -13.93 -7.76
N ALA A 145 2.15 -12.71 -7.90
CA ALA A 145 1.90 -11.87 -9.07
C ALA A 145 2.37 -12.53 -10.38
N VAL A 146 3.57 -13.10 -10.38
CA VAL A 146 4.18 -13.69 -11.59
C VAL A 146 3.64 -15.08 -11.88
N LEU A 147 3.51 -15.96 -10.89
CA LEU A 147 3.14 -17.35 -11.11
C LEU A 147 1.64 -17.60 -11.08
N GLN A 148 0.87 -16.85 -10.28
CA GLN A 148 -0.58 -17.05 -10.14
C GLN A 148 -1.37 -16.04 -10.98
N LEU A 149 -1.10 -14.75 -10.82
CA LEU A 149 -1.84 -13.69 -11.52
C LEU A 149 -1.37 -13.45 -12.95
N LYS A 150 -0.16 -13.90 -13.30
CA LYS A 150 0.44 -13.75 -14.64
C LYS A 150 0.48 -12.28 -15.08
N VAL A 151 0.94 -11.39 -14.19
CA VAL A 151 1.19 -9.99 -14.54
C VAL A 151 2.18 -9.91 -15.71
N GLU A 152 2.02 -8.89 -16.56
CA GLU A 152 2.85 -8.67 -17.75
C GLU A 152 3.95 -7.65 -17.49
N HIS A 153 3.78 -6.81 -16.46
CA HIS A 153 4.71 -5.75 -16.12
C HIS A 153 4.97 -5.70 -14.61
N ILE A 154 6.24 -5.63 -14.20
CA ILE A 154 6.60 -5.19 -12.84
C ILE A 154 7.18 -3.79 -12.94
N VAL A 155 6.60 -2.85 -12.19
CA VAL A 155 7.03 -1.46 -12.12
C VAL A 155 7.51 -1.13 -10.71
N VAL A 156 8.74 -0.64 -10.57
CA VAL A 156 9.27 -0.14 -9.29
C VAL A 156 9.33 1.37 -9.34
N ILE A 157 8.54 2.04 -8.50
CA ILE A 157 8.35 3.49 -8.51
C ILE A 157 9.01 4.13 -7.29
N GLY A 158 10.15 4.78 -7.52
CA GLY A 158 10.77 5.72 -6.59
C GLY A 158 10.06 7.08 -6.60
N HIS A 159 10.40 7.95 -5.66
CA HIS A 159 9.80 9.28 -5.59
C HIS A 159 10.69 10.32 -4.94
N SER A 160 10.45 11.59 -5.25
CA SER A 160 11.14 12.75 -4.67
C SER A 160 11.00 12.81 -3.14
N CYS A 161 12.03 13.30 -2.46
CA CYS A 161 12.06 13.51 -1.02
C CYS A 161 11.68 12.26 -0.20
N CYS A 162 12.20 11.10 -0.62
CA CYS A 162 11.91 9.83 0.06
C CYS A 162 12.60 9.74 1.42
N GLY A 163 11.80 9.60 2.49
CA GLY A 163 12.32 9.48 3.86
C GLY A 163 13.23 8.27 4.07
N GLY A 164 12.93 7.14 3.44
CA GLY A 164 13.77 5.93 3.54
C GLY A 164 15.11 6.07 2.81
N ILE A 165 15.13 6.73 1.65
CA ILE A 165 16.39 7.02 0.94
C ILE A 165 17.22 8.06 1.70
N LYS A 166 16.58 9.07 2.29
CA LYS A 166 17.26 9.99 3.20
C LYS A 166 17.92 9.24 4.37
N GLY A 167 17.20 8.30 4.99
CA GLY A 167 17.74 7.44 6.05
C GLY A 167 18.93 6.60 5.59
N LEU A 168 18.84 5.97 4.41
CA LEU A 168 19.94 5.23 3.79
C LEU A 168 21.20 6.10 3.60
N MET A 169 21.02 7.31 3.05
CA MET A 169 22.12 8.23 2.79
C MET A 169 22.78 8.73 4.08
N SER A 170 22.01 8.83 5.17
CA SER A 170 22.50 9.19 6.51
C SER A 170 23.18 8.05 7.28
N LEU A 171 23.09 6.80 6.83
CA LEU A 171 23.80 5.69 7.48
C LEU A 171 25.31 5.96 7.52
N SER A 172 25.98 5.62 8.62
CA SER A 172 27.43 5.64 8.67
C SER A 172 28.03 4.49 7.86
N ASP A 173 29.20 4.72 7.26
CA ASP A 173 29.89 3.68 6.48
C ASP A 173 30.77 2.76 7.37
N ASP A 174 30.94 3.12 8.65
CA ASP A 174 31.81 2.46 9.63
C ASP A 174 31.15 1.28 10.38
N GLY A 175 29.89 0.99 10.09
CA GLY A 175 29.15 -0.10 10.74
C GLY A 175 28.82 0.15 12.22
N SER A 176 28.75 1.44 12.64
CA SER A 176 28.29 1.80 13.98
C SER A 176 26.92 1.19 14.31
N SER A 177 26.66 0.99 15.61
CA SER A 177 25.45 0.31 16.08
C SER A 177 24.20 1.00 15.55
N ALA A 178 23.28 0.21 15.00
CA ALA A 178 22.04 0.74 14.46
C ALA A 178 21.27 1.51 15.54
N THR A 179 20.78 2.69 15.18
CA THR A 179 19.96 3.54 16.06
C THR A 179 18.49 3.18 16.02
N THR A 180 18.11 2.29 15.09
CA THR A 180 16.73 1.82 14.90
C THR A 180 16.66 0.30 14.86
N ASP A 181 15.53 -0.25 15.30
CA ASP A 181 15.34 -1.71 15.39
C ASP A 181 15.23 -2.39 14.02
N PHE A 182 14.62 -1.74 13.04
CA PHE A 182 14.31 -2.34 11.73
C PHE A 182 14.63 -1.46 10.52
N ILE A 183 14.56 -0.13 10.67
CA ILE A 183 14.58 0.80 9.54
C ILE A 183 15.93 0.74 8.84
N GLU A 184 17.01 0.84 9.60
CA GLU A 184 18.37 0.79 9.05
C GLU A 184 18.66 -0.55 8.38
N ASP A 185 18.25 -1.66 9.02
CA ASP A 185 18.40 -3.00 8.47
C ASP A 185 17.63 -3.19 7.16
N TRP A 186 16.44 -2.62 7.06
CA TRP A 186 15.63 -2.64 5.84
C TRP A 186 16.28 -1.82 4.72
N VAL A 187 16.64 -0.55 4.98
CA VAL A 187 17.15 0.33 3.92
C VAL A 187 18.54 -0.09 3.43
N LYS A 188 19.25 -0.97 4.16
CA LYS A 188 20.52 -1.56 3.70
C LYS A 188 20.41 -2.30 2.37
N ILE A 189 19.21 -2.72 1.95
CA ILE A 189 18.97 -3.25 0.59
C ILE A 189 19.48 -2.27 -0.49
N GLY A 190 19.38 -0.96 -0.24
CA GLY A 190 19.83 0.09 -1.15
C GLY A 190 21.31 0.50 -1.01
N LEU A 191 22.13 -0.16 -0.17
CA LEU A 191 23.56 0.17 -0.03
C LEU A 191 24.31 0.25 -1.37
N PRO A 192 24.10 -0.67 -2.34
CA PRO A 192 24.76 -0.55 -3.64
C PRO A 192 24.46 0.76 -4.37
N ALA A 193 23.23 1.27 -4.25
CA ALA A 193 22.84 2.55 -4.84
C ALA A 193 23.57 3.72 -4.17
N LYS A 194 23.60 3.75 -2.84
CA LYS A 194 24.36 4.74 -2.07
C LYS A 194 25.84 4.75 -2.45
N SER A 195 26.47 3.58 -2.52
CA SER A 195 27.88 3.44 -2.88
C SER A 195 28.15 3.97 -4.30
N LYS A 196 27.29 3.64 -5.26
CA LYS A 196 27.41 4.12 -6.65
C LYS A 196 27.26 5.63 -6.76
N VAL A 197 26.25 6.21 -6.10
CA VAL A 197 26.05 7.67 -6.11
C VAL A 197 27.22 8.41 -5.45
N LYS A 198 27.72 7.93 -4.30
CA LYS A 198 28.91 8.50 -3.65
C LYS A 198 30.17 8.42 -4.53
N ALA A 199 30.34 7.33 -5.28
CA ALA A 199 31.47 7.16 -6.17
C ALA A 199 31.41 8.13 -7.37
N ILE A 200 30.23 8.31 -7.96
CA ILE A 200 30.01 9.23 -9.10
C ILE A 200 30.32 10.67 -8.72
N THR A 201 29.95 11.09 -7.50
CA THR A 201 30.17 12.47 -7.07
C THR A 201 31.57 12.74 -6.54
N GLY A 202 32.44 11.72 -6.45
CA GLY A 202 33.86 11.87 -6.10
C GLY A 202 34.13 12.52 -4.74
N GLY A 203 33.12 12.59 -3.86
CA GLY A 203 33.18 13.37 -2.61
C GLY A 203 33.15 14.90 -2.79
N GLY A 204 32.79 15.41 -3.97
CA GLY A 204 32.66 16.85 -4.25
C GLY A 204 31.34 17.48 -3.75
N ASP A 205 31.31 18.82 -3.75
CA ASP A 205 30.23 19.72 -3.28
C ASP A 205 28.93 19.67 -4.13
N ALA A 206 28.53 18.51 -4.64
CA ALA A 206 27.19 18.37 -5.21
C ALA A 206 26.16 18.67 -4.10
N PRO A 207 25.14 19.52 -4.37
CA PRO A 207 24.09 19.78 -3.40
C PRO A 207 23.49 18.47 -2.89
N VAL A 208 23.27 18.37 -1.57
CA VAL A 208 22.70 17.18 -0.92
C VAL A 208 21.37 16.75 -1.55
N THR A 209 20.61 17.69 -2.10
CA THR A 209 19.36 17.44 -2.83
C THR A 209 19.57 16.58 -4.08
N ASP A 210 20.63 16.84 -4.83
CA ASP A 210 20.92 16.15 -6.10
C ASP A 210 21.40 14.73 -5.82
N LEU A 211 22.16 14.53 -4.73
CA LEU A 211 22.57 13.21 -4.25
C LEU A 211 21.37 12.34 -3.84
N HIS A 212 20.37 12.93 -3.19
CA HIS A 212 19.16 12.19 -2.80
C HIS A 212 18.35 11.79 -4.02
N GLU A 213 18.10 12.68 -4.98
CA GLU A 213 17.37 12.35 -6.20
C GLU A 213 18.09 11.26 -7.01
N MET A 214 19.41 11.36 -7.16
CA MET A 214 20.21 10.31 -7.81
C MET A 214 20.09 8.97 -7.08
N CYS A 215 20.12 8.97 -5.74
CA CYS A 215 19.99 7.76 -4.94
C CYS A 215 18.57 7.17 -5.01
N GLU A 216 17.53 8.01 -5.08
CA GLU A 216 16.15 7.56 -5.28
C GLU A 216 16.01 6.79 -6.60
N LYS A 217 16.56 7.32 -7.70
CA LYS A 217 16.55 6.66 -9.02
C LYS A 217 17.43 5.41 -9.05
N GLU A 218 18.63 5.48 -8.45
CA GLU A 218 19.54 4.33 -8.44
C GLU A 218 19.04 3.19 -7.53
N ALA A 219 18.32 3.49 -6.44
CA ALA A 219 17.70 2.47 -5.60
C ALA A 219 16.59 1.70 -6.34
N VAL A 220 15.89 2.36 -7.27
CA VAL A 220 14.97 1.69 -8.21
C VAL A 220 15.76 0.72 -9.08
N ASN A 221 16.89 1.14 -9.66
CA ASN A 221 17.74 0.27 -10.49
C ASN A 221 18.27 -0.94 -9.72
N VAL A 222 18.71 -0.76 -8.47
CA VAL A 222 19.12 -1.87 -7.59
C VAL A 222 17.95 -2.84 -7.35
N SER A 223 16.74 -2.32 -7.12
CA SER A 223 15.55 -3.14 -6.94
C SER A 223 15.17 -3.92 -8.21
N LEU A 224 15.34 -3.32 -9.40
CA LEU A 224 15.18 -4.00 -10.69
C LEU A 224 16.21 -5.11 -10.87
N GLY A 225 17.48 -4.87 -10.51
CA GLY A 225 18.51 -5.91 -10.50
C GLY A 225 18.19 -7.04 -9.53
N ASN A 226 17.67 -6.71 -8.34
CA ASN A 226 17.26 -7.70 -7.36
C ASN A 226 16.09 -8.56 -7.85
N LEU A 227 15.14 -8.00 -8.61
CA LEU A 227 14.06 -8.78 -9.24
C LEU A 227 14.60 -9.89 -10.15
N LEU A 228 15.71 -9.66 -10.86
CA LEU A 228 16.33 -10.67 -11.72
C LEU A 228 17.01 -11.82 -10.95
N THR A 229 17.16 -11.70 -9.62
CA THR A 229 17.64 -12.81 -8.77
C THR A 229 16.54 -13.83 -8.46
N TYR A 230 15.27 -13.50 -8.71
CA TYR A 230 14.15 -14.43 -8.56
C TYR A 230 14.06 -15.32 -9.81
N PRO A 231 14.21 -16.67 -9.69
CA PRO A 231 14.29 -17.55 -10.86
C PRO A 231 13.08 -17.44 -11.80
N PHE A 232 11.87 -17.32 -11.25
CA PHE A 232 10.63 -17.21 -12.03
C PHE A 232 10.46 -15.84 -12.71
N VAL A 233 11.00 -14.77 -12.13
CA VAL A 233 11.04 -13.44 -12.78
C VAL A 233 12.02 -13.49 -13.95
N LYS A 234 13.24 -13.98 -13.71
CA LYS A 234 14.28 -14.11 -14.73
C LYS A 234 13.80 -14.96 -15.91
N LYS A 235 13.16 -16.09 -15.63
CA LYS A 235 12.56 -16.96 -16.66
C LYS A 235 11.47 -16.22 -17.44
N ALA A 236 10.53 -15.56 -16.77
CA ALA A 236 9.44 -14.86 -17.45
C ALA A 236 9.93 -13.68 -18.32
N CYS A 237 10.99 -12.99 -17.89
CA CYS A 237 11.65 -11.97 -18.70
C CYS A 237 12.32 -12.58 -19.94
N GLY A 238 13.06 -13.69 -19.78
CA GLY A 238 13.67 -14.41 -20.90
C GLY A 238 12.66 -14.98 -21.90
N ASP A 239 11.48 -15.37 -21.43
CA ASP A 239 10.36 -15.86 -22.26
C ASP A 239 9.55 -14.70 -22.90
N ASN A 240 9.95 -13.43 -22.71
CA ASN A 240 9.21 -12.22 -23.14
C ASN A 240 7.76 -12.13 -22.61
N LEU A 241 7.47 -12.78 -21.48
CA LEU A 241 6.16 -12.76 -20.82
C LEU A 241 6.05 -11.65 -19.76
N LEU A 242 7.19 -11.09 -19.35
CA LEU A 242 7.27 -10.11 -18.28
C LEU A 242 8.30 -9.03 -18.61
N THR A 243 7.94 -7.76 -18.43
CA THR A 243 8.89 -6.64 -18.53
C THR A 243 9.11 -5.98 -17.18
N LEU A 244 10.34 -5.53 -16.93
CA LEU A 244 10.68 -4.77 -15.71
C LEU A 244 10.87 -3.29 -16.05
N LYS A 245 10.19 -2.41 -15.31
CA LYS A 245 10.24 -0.96 -15.53
C LYS A 245 10.58 -0.23 -14.24
N GLY A 246 11.45 0.77 -14.34
CA GLY A 246 11.71 1.73 -13.28
C GLY A 246 10.90 3.00 -13.50
N GLY A 247 10.45 3.61 -12.41
CA GLY A 247 9.82 4.92 -12.45
C GLY A 247 10.28 5.81 -11.32
N HIS A 248 10.21 7.12 -11.53
CA HIS A 248 10.44 8.12 -10.48
C HIS A 248 9.38 9.21 -10.56
N TYR A 249 8.63 9.37 -9.47
CA TYR A 249 7.63 10.41 -9.33
C TYR A 249 8.17 11.58 -8.51
N ASP A 250 8.34 12.73 -9.14
CA ASP A 250 8.66 13.98 -8.48
C ASP A 250 7.38 14.76 -8.18
N PHE A 251 6.91 14.70 -6.92
CA PHE A 251 5.74 15.46 -6.49
C PHE A 251 6.03 16.93 -6.19
N VAL A 252 7.31 17.33 -6.13
CA VAL A 252 7.70 18.74 -5.95
C VAL A 252 7.53 19.47 -7.28
N ARG A 253 7.94 18.85 -8.38
CA ARG A 253 7.82 19.39 -9.74
C ARG A 253 6.57 18.92 -10.48
N GLY A 254 5.91 17.87 -10.01
CA GLY A 254 4.75 17.28 -10.67
C GLY A 254 5.12 16.51 -11.95
N SER A 255 6.29 15.87 -11.98
CA SER A 255 6.79 15.11 -13.14
C SER A 255 6.92 13.63 -12.84
N PHE A 256 6.82 12.80 -13.88
CA PHE A 256 7.00 11.36 -13.78
C PHE A 256 7.95 10.87 -14.88
N GLU A 257 9.01 10.19 -14.47
CA GLU A 257 9.96 9.52 -15.36
C GLU A 257 9.69 8.02 -15.36
N LEU A 258 9.82 7.38 -16.53
CA LEU A 258 9.65 5.94 -16.71
C LEU A 258 10.77 5.43 -17.64
N TRP A 259 11.39 4.30 -17.27
CA TRP A 259 12.41 3.66 -18.08
C TRP A 259 12.29 2.14 -18.04
N ASP A 260 12.80 1.50 -19.09
CA ASP A 260 12.85 0.05 -19.23
C ASP A 260 14.17 -0.51 -18.72
N LEU A 261 14.12 -1.69 -18.08
CA LEU A 261 15.30 -2.51 -17.92
C LEU A 261 15.42 -3.43 -19.13
N GLU A 262 16.36 -3.13 -20.02
CA GLU A 262 16.68 -4.01 -21.15
C GLU A 262 17.36 -5.28 -20.65
N PHE A 263 16.61 -6.39 -20.63
CA PHE A 263 17.15 -7.71 -20.33
C PHE A 263 17.32 -8.49 -21.63
N ALA A 264 18.54 -8.51 -22.17
CA ALA A 264 18.91 -9.42 -23.24
C ALA A 264 19.42 -10.73 -22.63
N CYS A 265 18.72 -11.84 -22.88
CA CYS A 265 19.28 -13.15 -22.58
C CYS A 265 20.40 -13.39 -23.60
N SER A 266 21.66 -13.33 -23.19
CA SER A 266 22.75 -13.81 -24.05
C SER A 266 22.59 -15.32 -24.15
N ASP A 267 22.06 -15.79 -25.28
CA ASP A 267 22.02 -17.21 -25.62
C ASP A 267 23.45 -17.76 -25.52
N SER A 268 23.72 -18.46 -24.43
CA SER A 268 24.90 -19.31 -24.33
C SER A 268 24.49 -20.63 -24.97
N MET A 269 24.79 -20.75 -26.26
CA MET A 269 24.85 -22.04 -26.95
C MET A 269 25.92 -22.94 -26.34
#